data_AF-A0A4Q2DCW8-F1
#
_entry.id   AF-A0A4Q2DCW8-F1
#
_cell.length_a   1.000
_cell.length_b   1.000
_cell.length_c   1.000
_cell.angle_alpha   90.00
_cell.angle_beta   90.00
_cell.angle_gamma   90.00
#
_symmetry.space_group_name_H-M   'P 1'
#
loop_
_entity.id
_entity.type
_entity.pdbx_description
1 polymer ?
#
loop_
_entity_poly.entity_id
_entity_poly.type
_entity_poly.pdbx_seq_one_letter_code
_entity_poly.pdbx_strand_id
1 'polypeptide(L)'
;MMLKACLPSSDDPSHPGSLPIALSSLRTLELQDFTAELRQFFTATRIPNKARVDIELSDGNPESECVGSLLSALRTSWILPKDMGLDAGGNFIQTDILDLRIVDTRMRNVPQIMCWLSSHDLPPNFDVENPPANLVISLASGSAMGINLLLPVIAAHLDISSLRSLKIASKYIDLTTELFALFKDLTKLDKIAIWKSYDRLSEFLETLRMKEEHAPSFPALRSINMHGIDFDEDRTGDSITAVLPLYFALKSHEESHPTIKQFKMTQCTNFLEDHWEALCEALSEEVEKYWDEVEDIVEPSDEDEEDDDGSELGHWGVY
;
A
#
# COMPACT_ATOMS: atom_id res chain seq x y z
N MET A 1 16.13 23.34 13.71
CA MET A 1 15.33 24.27 14.53
C MET A 1 13.92 23.71 14.54
N MET A 2 13.48 23.13 15.66
CA MET A 2 12.17 22.47 15.81
C MET A 2 11.13 23.57 16.08
N LEU A 3 10.15 23.75 15.20
CA LEU A 3 9.02 24.64 15.46
C LEU A 3 7.93 23.84 16.18
N LYS A 4 7.91 23.89 17.52
CA LYS A 4 6.71 23.54 18.30
C LYS A 4 5.78 24.74 18.26
N ALA A 5 4.80 24.72 17.36
CA ALA A 5 3.73 25.72 17.34
C ALA A 5 2.66 25.29 18.35
N CYS A 6 2.53 26.03 19.46
CA CYS A 6 1.33 25.96 20.28
C CYS A 6 0.20 26.67 19.53
N LEU A 7 -0.89 25.96 19.24
CA LEU A 7 -2.09 26.53 18.64
C LEU A 7 -2.72 27.57 19.59
N PRO A 8 -3.27 28.69 19.07
CA PRO A 8 -4.05 29.60 19.89
C PRO A 8 -5.39 28.95 20.24
N SER A 9 -5.66 28.78 21.53
CA SER A 9 -6.99 28.47 22.04
C SER A 9 -7.85 29.74 22.05
N SER A 10 -8.95 29.77 21.31
CA SER A 10 -10.08 30.62 21.68
C SER A 10 -11.38 30.14 21.03
N ASP A 11 -12.26 29.56 21.83
CA ASP A 11 -13.70 29.64 21.59
C ASP A 11 -14.16 31.06 21.98
N ASP A 12 -14.14 31.98 21.00
CA ASP A 12 -14.86 33.25 21.10
C ASP A 12 -15.77 33.39 19.87
N PRO A 13 -17.11 33.24 20.00
CA PRO A 13 -18.05 33.19 18.89
C PRO A 13 -18.34 34.57 18.25
N SER A 14 -17.54 35.59 18.54
CA SER A 14 -17.80 36.99 18.16
C SER A 14 -16.88 37.57 17.06
N HIS A 15 -15.96 36.78 16.50
CA HIS A 15 -15.11 37.23 15.39
C HIS A 15 -15.56 36.67 14.03
N PRO A 16 -15.67 37.51 12.97
CA PRO A 16 -15.86 37.01 11.62
C PRO A 16 -14.66 36.13 11.26
N GLY A 17 -14.93 34.89 10.83
CA GLY A 17 -13.94 33.83 10.65
C GLY A 17 -12.65 34.35 10.03
N SER A 18 -11.57 34.36 10.81
CA SER A 18 -10.27 34.86 10.38
C SER A 18 -9.83 34.11 9.12
N LEU A 19 -9.32 34.84 8.13
CA LEU A 19 -8.76 34.23 6.94
C LEU A 19 -7.64 33.24 7.36
N PRO A 20 -7.57 32.04 6.75
CA PRO A 20 -6.53 31.08 7.06
C PRO A 20 -5.13 31.67 6.92
N ILE A 21 -4.23 31.31 7.84
CA ILE A 21 -2.84 31.76 7.87
C ILE A 21 -2.08 31.10 6.73
N ALA A 22 -1.54 31.90 5.80
CA ALA A 22 -0.74 31.39 4.69
C ALA A 22 0.70 31.06 5.12
N LEU A 23 1.11 29.80 4.91
CA LEU A 23 2.46 29.30 5.21
C LEU A 23 3.33 29.29 3.93
N SER A 24 3.39 30.41 3.21
CA SER A 24 3.89 30.50 1.83
C SER A 24 5.31 29.96 1.57
N SER A 25 6.18 29.94 2.59
CA SER A 25 7.56 29.47 2.49
C SER A 25 7.76 28.01 2.92
N LEU A 26 6.70 27.33 3.33
CA LEU A 26 6.77 25.95 3.84
C LEU A 26 7.19 24.99 2.70
N ARG A 27 8.11 24.08 3.03
CA ARG A 27 8.61 23.04 2.12
C ARG A 27 8.24 21.64 2.58
N THR A 28 8.27 21.42 3.88
CA THR A 28 7.89 20.17 4.52
C THR A 28 7.08 20.51 5.76
N LEU A 29 6.04 19.73 6.00
CA LEU A 29 5.18 19.79 7.16
C LEU A 29 5.10 18.39 7.75
N GLU A 30 5.61 18.22 8.97
CA GLU A 30 5.53 16.97 9.73
C GLU A 30 4.65 17.24 10.94
N LEU A 31 3.54 16.51 11.05
CA LEU A 31 2.56 16.67 12.12
C LEU A 31 2.28 15.33 12.78
N GLN A 32 2.33 15.33 14.11
CA GLN A 32 1.92 14.20 14.94
C GLN A 32 0.94 14.71 15.98
N ASP A 33 -0.33 14.37 15.83
CA ASP A 33 -1.38 14.77 16.77
C ASP A 33 -2.64 13.91 16.56
N PHE A 34 -3.69 14.17 17.34
CA PHE A 34 -5.01 13.58 17.13
C PHE A 34 -5.74 14.21 15.93
N THR A 35 -6.67 13.46 15.36
CA THR A 35 -7.39 13.81 14.13
C THR A 35 -8.11 15.17 14.24
N ALA A 36 -8.67 15.51 15.41
CA ALA A 36 -9.42 16.75 15.61
C ALA A 36 -8.52 18.00 15.58
N GLU A 37 -7.35 17.92 16.20
CA GLU A 37 -6.33 18.96 16.31
C GLU A 37 -5.71 19.23 14.94
N LEU A 38 -5.37 18.16 14.21
CA LEU A 38 -4.89 18.29 12.84
C LEU A 38 -5.95 18.90 11.92
N ARG A 39 -7.23 18.53 12.08
CA ARG A 39 -8.32 19.14 11.30
C ARG A 39 -8.41 20.64 11.56
N GLN A 40 -8.30 21.07 12.83
CA GLN A 40 -8.29 22.49 13.19
C GLN A 40 -7.09 23.20 12.55
N PHE A 41 -5.89 22.59 12.62
CA PHE A 41 -4.69 23.12 11.98
C PHE A 41 -4.89 23.36 10.48
N PHE A 42 -5.36 22.36 9.72
CA PHE A 42 -5.58 22.51 8.27
C PHE A 42 -6.72 23.48 7.94
N THR A 43 -7.72 23.60 8.81
CA THR A 43 -8.79 24.60 8.64
C THR A 43 -8.25 26.04 8.83
N ALA A 44 -7.31 26.21 9.76
CA ALA A 44 -6.75 27.51 10.11
C ALA A 44 -5.56 27.93 9.22
N THR A 45 -5.06 27.05 8.35
CA THR A 45 -3.83 27.29 7.58
C THR A 45 -4.06 27.13 6.07
N ARG A 46 -3.19 27.75 5.28
CA ARG A 46 -3.00 27.46 3.85
C ARG A 46 -1.57 27.03 3.60
N ILE A 47 -1.43 25.86 2.99
CA ILE A 47 -0.15 25.23 2.73
C ILE A 47 0.17 25.36 1.24
N PRO A 48 1.42 25.71 0.88
CA PRO A 48 1.85 25.72 -0.51
C PRO A 48 1.65 24.34 -1.12
N ASN A 49 1.03 24.26 -2.30
CA ASN A 49 0.81 22.97 -2.97
C ASN A 49 2.10 22.16 -3.14
N LYS A 50 3.27 22.80 -3.35
CA LYS A 50 4.58 22.13 -3.46
C LYS A 50 5.16 21.60 -2.15
N ALA A 51 4.54 21.87 -1.00
CA ALA A 51 5.03 21.37 0.28
C ALA A 51 4.76 19.86 0.39
N ARG A 52 5.69 19.12 1.01
CA ARG A 52 5.46 17.74 1.42
C ARG A 52 4.77 17.72 2.78
N VAL A 53 3.82 16.83 2.95
CA VAL A 53 3.02 16.70 4.18
C VAL A 53 3.15 15.27 4.71
N ASP A 54 3.59 15.14 5.95
CA ASP A 54 3.66 13.89 6.70
C ASP A 54 2.77 14.01 7.94
N ILE A 55 1.84 13.07 8.09
CA ILE A 55 0.85 13.02 9.14
C ILE A 55 0.96 11.67 9.87
N GLU A 56 1.27 11.73 11.17
CA GLU A 56 1.18 10.60 12.09
C GLU A 56 -0.01 10.82 13.04
N LEU A 57 -1.08 10.06 12.85
CA LEU A 57 -2.27 10.14 13.68
C LEU A 57 -2.04 9.44 15.02
N SER A 58 -2.28 10.16 16.11
CA SER A 58 -2.14 9.65 17.49
C SER A 58 -3.39 8.93 18.00
N ASP A 59 -4.47 8.95 17.22
CA ASP A 59 -5.70 8.24 17.53
C ASP A 59 -5.48 6.72 17.56
N GLY A 60 -5.92 6.07 18.63
CA GLY A 60 -5.80 4.61 18.76
C GLY A 60 -6.63 3.86 17.71
N ASN A 61 -7.86 4.33 17.48
CA ASN A 61 -8.80 3.88 16.44
C ASN A 61 -9.64 5.09 16.01
N PRO A 62 -9.17 5.91 15.06
CA PRO A 62 -9.90 7.10 14.65
C PRO A 62 -11.20 6.72 13.94
N GLU A 63 -12.30 7.41 14.28
CA GLU A 63 -13.57 7.25 13.59
C GLU A 63 -13.45 7.73 12.13
N SER A 64 -14.03 6.97 11.20
CA SER A 64 -13.98 7.24 9.75
C SER A 64 -14.41 8.68 9.40
N GLU A 65 -15.45 9.18 10.05
CA GLU A 65 -15.96 10.55 9.84
C GLU A 65 -14.97 11.63 10.28
N CYS A 66 -14.24 11.40 11.38
CA CYS A 66 -13.22 12.31 11.86
C CYS A 66 -12.04 12.36 10.87
N VAL A 67 -11.59 11.20 10.38
CA VAL A 67 -10.52 11.12 9.38
C VAL A 67 -10.97 11.76 8.07
N GLY A 68 -12.20 11.52 7.62
CA GLY A 68 -12.74 12.13 6.41
C GLY A 68 -12.80 13.66 6.51
N SER A 69 -13.21 14.18 7.68
CA SER A 69 -13.21 15.62 7.97
C SER A 69 -11.80 16.20 7.95
N LEU A 70 -10.81 15.50 8.50
CA LEU A 70 -9.40 15.87 8.44
C LEU A 70 -8.91 15.93 6.99
N LEU A 71 -9.15 14.89 6.19
CA LEU A 71 -8.71 14.83 4.79
C LEU A 71 -9.37 15.90 3.93
N SER A 72 -10.63 16.24 4.22
CA SER A 72 -11.33 17.36 3.58
C SER A 72 -10.68 18.71 3.90
N ALA A 73 -10.30 18.92 5.17
CA ALA A 73 -9.59 20.12 5.59
C ALA A 73 -8.19 20.19 4.97
N LEU A 74 -7.44 19.08 4.96
CA LEU A 74 -6.15 18.95 4.28
C LEU A 74 -6.27 19.30 2.79
N ARG A 75 -7.26 18.72 2.10
CA ARG A 75 -7.51 18.98 0.69
C ARG A 75 -7.77 20.46 0.43
N THR A 76 -8.55 21.12 1.27
CA THR A 76 -8.83 22.56 1.16
C THR A 76 -7.61 23.43 1.45
N SER A 77 -6.78 23.01 2.42
CA SER A 77 -5.62 23.77 2.88
C SER A 77 -4.44 23.70 1.90
N TRP A 78 -4.22 22.53 1.31
CA TRP A 78 -2.99 22.18 0.58
C TRP A 78 -3.24 21.86 -0.90
N ILE A 79 -4.27 21.08 -1.19
CA ILE A 79 -4.48 20.45 -2.51
C ILE A 79 -5.28 21.36 -3.46
N LEU A 80 -6.27 22.08 -2.94
CA LEU A 80 -7.12 23.02 -3.67
C LEU A 80 -6.94 24.46 -3.12
N PRO A 81 -5.81 25.14 -3.38
CA PRO A 81 -5.71 26.55 -3.04
C PRO A 81 -6.83 27.33 -3.74
N LYS A 82 -7.48 28.27 -3.04
CA LYS A 82 -8.56 29.13 -3.58
C LYS A 82 -8.19 29.91 -4.86
N ASP A 83 -6.90 29.98 -5.19
CA ASP A 83 -6.38 30.68 -6.36
C ASP A 83 -6.08 29.73 -7.55
N MET A 84 -6.41 28.43 -7.46
CA MET A 84 -6.33 27.54 -8.61
C MET A 84 -7.42 27.88 -9.63
N GLY A 85 -6.95 28.08 -10.86
CA GLY A 85 -7.79 28.36 -12.01
C GLY A 85 -8.87 27.29 -12.17
N LEU A 86 -10.04 27.75 -12.58
CA LEU A 86 -11.03 26.88 -13.16
C LEU A 86 -10.46 26.36 -14.50
N ASP A 87 -10.74 25.11 -14.86
CA ASP A 87 -10.53 24.66 -16.22
C ASP A 87 -11.43 25.45 -17.20
N ALA A 88 -11.29 25.20 -18.50
CA ALA A 88 -12.11 25.86 -19.51
C ALA A 88 -13.64 25.64 -19.32
N GLY A 89 -14.03 24.68 -18.47
CA GLY A 89 -15.41 24.35 -18.12
C GLY A 89 -15.88 24.93 -16.77
N GLY A 90 -15.05 25.67 -16.03
CA GLY A 90 -15.46 26.22 -14.74
C GLY A 90 -15.25 25.26 -13.55
N ASN A 91 -14.56 24.12 -13.74
CA ASN A 91 -14.29 23.16 -12.68
C ASN A 91 -12.94 23.43 -12.03
N PHE A 92 -12.85 23.22 -10.71
CA PHE A 92 -11.58 23.28 -10.01
C PHE A 92 -10.62 22.25 -10.60
N ILE A 93 -9.38 22.67 -10.93
CA ILE A 93 -8.31 21.74 -11.32
C ILE A 93 -8.03 20.86 -10.10
N GLN A 94 -8.57 19.64 -10.13
CA GLN A 94 -8.37 18.65 -9.10
C GLN A 94 -6.93 18.13 -9.20
N THR A 95 -6.22 18.13 -8.09
CA THR A 95 -4.93 17.44 -8.03
C THR A 95 -5.23 15.97 -7.82
N ASP A 96 -4.74 15.15 -8.73
CA ASP A 96 -4.99 13.71 -8.78
C ASP A 96 -3.91 12.94 -8.03
N ILE A 97 -4.26 11.83 -7.39
CA ILE A 97 -3.27 10.85 -6.91
C ILE A 97 -2.84 9.99 -8.10
N LEU A 98 -1.55 9.98 -8.42
CA LEU A 98 -0.96 9.20 -9.52
C LEU A 98 -0.25 7.93 -9.06
N ASP A 99 0.33 7.94 -7.86
CA ASP A 99 1.01 6.78 -7.26
C ASP A 99 0.64 6.66 -5.78
N LEU A 100 0.35 5.42 -5.37
CA LEU A 100 -0.06 5.04 -4.03
C LEU A 100 0.83 3.89 -3.59
N ARG A 101 1.48 4.05 -2.44
CA ARG A 101 2.30 3.01 -1.83
C ARG A 101 1.85 2.74 -0.41
N ILE A 102 1.75 1.47 -0.08
CA ILE A 102 1.42 0.98 1.25
C ILE A 102 2.66 0.26 1.73
N VAL A 103 3.42 0.87 2.64
CA VAL A 103 4.77 0.42 2.99
C VAL A 103 4.97 0.43 4.50
N ASP A 104 5.83 -0.45 5.00
CA ASP A 104 6.22 -0.42 6.42
C ASP A 104 7.44 0.48 6.66
N THR A 105 7.39 1.30 7.71
CA THR A 105 8.58 2.01 8.17
C THR A 105 9.60 1.05 8.76
N ARG A 106 10.83 1.08 8.24
CA ARG A 106 11.96 0.29 8.78
C ARG A 106 12.25 0.54 10.27
N MET A 107 11.90 1.72 10.79
CA MET A 107 12.27 2.15 12.14
C MET A 107 11.27 1.70 13.22
N ARG A 108 10.00 1.50 12.87
CA ARG A 108 8.94 1.23 13.86
C ARG A 108 7.96 0.13 13.46
N ASN A 109 8.15 -0.48 12.28
CA ASN A 109 7.16 -1.40 11.69
C ASN A 109 5.75 -0.78 11.65
N VAL A 110 5.68 0.53 11.44
CA VAL A 110 4.41 1.25 11.32
C VAL A 110 4.05 1.31 9.84
N PRO A 111 2.86 0.82 9.43
CA PRO A 111 2.40 0.95 8.05
C PRO A 111 2.12 2.42 7.71
N GLN A 112 2.49 2.80 6.48
CA GLN A 112 2.27 4.14 5.94
C GLN A 112 1.57 4.05 4.59
N ILE A 113 0.66 4.99 4.35
CA ILE A 113 0.09 5.25 3.04
C ILE A 113 0.80 6.48 2.47
N MET A 114 1.49 6.29 1.36
CA MET A 114 2.25 7.31 0.66
C MET A 114 1.57 7.64 -0.66
N CYS A 115 1.28 8.92 -0.91
CA CYS A 115 0.64 9.37 -2.14
C CYS A 115 1.50 10.39 -2.90
N TRP A 116 1.56 10.22 -4.22
CA TRP A 116 2.08 11.22 -5.15
C TRP A 116 0.96 11.92 -5.89
N LEU A 117 1.05 13.25 -5.89
CA LEU A 117 0.08 14.15 -6.47
C LEU A 117 0.54 14.60 -7.86
N SER A 118 -0.40 14.74 -8.81
CA SER A 118 -0.11 15.11 -10.20
C SER A 118 0.57 16.47 -10.40
N SER A 119 0.53 17.34 -9.38
CA SER A 119 1.20 18.64 -9.36
C SER A 119 2.68 18.56 -8.97
N HIS A 120 3.21 17.37 -8.72
CA HIS A 120 4.57 17.12 -8.25
C HIS A 120 5.34 16.18 -9.18
N ASP A 121 6.64 16.04 -8.93
CA ASP A 121 7.50 15.13 -9.66
C ASP A 121 6.97 13.68 -9.56
N LEU A 122 7.10 12.93 -10.66
CA LEU A 122 6.73 11.52 -10.68
C LEU A 122 7.48 10.73 -9.60
N PRO A 123 6.85 9.70 -9.02
CA PRO A 123 7.50 8.86 -8.03
C PRO A 123 8.75 8.19 -8.61
N PRO A 124 9.77 7.90 -7.79
CA PRO A 124 10.89 7.09 -8.23
C PRO A 124 10.43 5.66 -8.53
N ASN A 125 11.27 4.89 -9.23
CA ASN A 125 10.98 3.49 -9.53
C ASN A 125 10.65 2.69 -8.25
N PHE A 126 9.89 1.60 -8.41
CA PHE A 126 9.43 0.79 -7.29
C PHE A 126 10.56 0.18 -6.46
N ASP A 127 11.76 0.03 -7.04
CA ASP A 127 12.96 -0.49 -6.37
C ASP A 127 13.37 0.34 -5.14
N VAL A 128 12.88 1.58 -4.99
CA VAL A 128 13.08 2.38 -3.79
C VAL A 128 12.01 2.02 -2.75
N GLU A 129 12.43 1.47 -1.61
CA GLU A 129 11.53 1.03 -0.53
C GLU A 129 10.71 2.17 0.07
N ASN A 130 11.37 3.26 0.47
CA ASN A 130 10.71 4.38 1.15
C ASN A 130 11.16 5.73 0.56
N PRO A 131 10.71 6.07 -0.66
CA PRO A 131 11.04 7.35 -1.26
C PRO A 131 10.17 8.47 -0.67
N PRO A 132 10.67 9.72 -0.60
CA PRO A 132 9.87 10.81 -0.06
C PRO A 132 8.62 11.07 -0.92
N ALA A 133 7.44 11.01 -0.31
CA ALA A 133 6.16 11.29 -0.97
C ALA A 133 5.69 12.73 -0.80
N ASN A 134 4.61 13.09 -1.49
CA ASN A 134 3.95 14.38 -1.30
C ASN A 134 3.07 14.35 -0.06
N LEU A 135 2.36 13.24 0.14
CA LEU A 135 1.56 12.96 1.33
C LEU A 135 2.00 11.63 1.93
N VAL A 136 2.27 11.62 3.22
CA VAL A 136 2.43 10.40 4.02
C VAL A 136 1.40 10.46 5.14
N ILE A 137 0.64 9.38 5.31
CA ILE A 137 -0.32 9.22 6.41
C ILE A 137 -0.02 7.89 7.11
N SER A 138 0.09 7.94 8.43
CA SER A 138 0.36 6.78 9.27
C SER A 138 -0.37 6.89 10.63
N LEU A 139 -0.39 5.79 11.38
CA LEU A 139 -0.94 5.74 12.74
C LEU A 139 0.18 5.43 13.75
N ALA A 140 0.24 6.19 14.82
CA ALA A 140 1.24 6.03 15.89
C ALA A 140 1.19 4.63 16.53
N SER A 141 0.01 4.01 16.57
CA SER A 141 -0.19 2.68 17.17
C SER A 141 0.33 1.52 16.31
N GLY A 142 0.73 1.77 15.05
CA GLY A 142 1.32 0.77 14.15
C GLY A 142 0.43 -0.45 13.85
N SER A 143 -0.85 -0.43 14.25
CA SER A 143 -1.72 -1.61 14.15
C SER A 143 -2.26 -1.81 12.73
N ALA A 144 -2.35 -3.08 12.32
CA ALA A 144 -2.92 -3.47 11.02
C ALA A 144 -4.37 -3.01 10.82
N MET A 145 -5.19 -3.06 11.89
CA MET A 145 -6.56 -2.51 11.87
C MET A 145 -6.59 -1.04 11.43
N GLY A 146 -5.56 -0.29 11.79
CA GLY A 146 -5.44 1.12 11.45
C GLY A 146 -5.35 1.40 9.95
N ILE A 147 -4.52 0.64 9.22
CA ILE A 147 -4.29 0.90 7.79
C ILE A 147 -5.50 0.53 6.93
N ASN A 148 -6.16 -0.58 7.30
CA ASN A 148 -7.38 -1.07 6.65
C ASN A 148 -8.55 -0.09 6.83
N LEU A 149 -8.56 0.70 7.90
CA LEU A 149 -9.53 1.79 8.10
C LEU A 149 -9.16 3.07 7.35
N LEU A 150 -7.86 3.41 7.26
CA LEU A 150 -7.42 4.66 6.64
C LEU A 150 -7.56 4.66 5.12
N LEU A 151 -7.22 3.55 4.46
CA LEU A 151 -7.18 3.50 3.00
C LEU A 151 -8.55 3.77 2.34
N PRO A 152 -9.68 3.18 2.78
CA PRO A 152 -11.00 3.54 2.26
C PRO A 152 -11.34 5.02 2.42
N VAL A 153 -11.00 5.62 3.56
CA VAL A 153 -11.29 7.03 3.82
C VAL A 153 -10.45 7.94 2.94
N ILE A 154 -9.18 7.59 2.72
CA ILE A 154 -8.28 8.26 1.77
C ILE A 154 -8.82 8.16 0.35
N ALA A 155 -9.21 6.97 -0.09
CA ALA A 155 -9.77 6.75 -1.43
C ALA A 155 -11.03 7.61 -1.65
N ALA A 156 -11.91 7.70 -0.66
CA ALA A 156 -13.15 8.47 -0.74
C ALA A 156 -12.94 9.99 -0.77
N HIS A 157 -11.96 10.53 -0.02
CA HIS A 157 -11.80 11.98 0.14
C HIS A 157 -10.75 12.62 -0.77
N LEU A 158 -9.74 11.84 -1.18
CA LEU A 158 -8.64 12.32 -2.02
C LEU A 158 -8.74 11.88 -3.49
N ASP A 159 -9.67 10.99 -3.83
CA ASP A 159 -9.91 10.47 -5.18
C ASP A 159 -8.70 9.77 -5.80
N ILE A 160 -8.77 8.43 -5.84
CA ILE A 160 -7.73 7.58 -6.43
C ILE A 160 -8.07 7.12 -7.85
N SER A 161 -9.13 7.62 -8.48
CA SER A 161 -9.55 7.17 -9.83
C SER A 161 -8.52 7.44 -10.94
N SER A 162 -7.61 8.38 -10.69
CA SER A 162 -6.49 8.72 -11.57
C SER A 162 -5.20 7.93 -11.30
N LEU A 163 -5.24 6.94 -10.40
CA LEU A 163 -4.08 6.16 -10.02
C LEU A 163 -3.48 5.44 -11.24
N ARG A 164 -2.17 5.58 -11.39
CA ARG A 164 -1.36 4.91 -12.41
C ARG A 164 -0.52 3.79 -11.79
N SER A 165 -0.02 4.02 -10.58
CA SER A 165 0.95 3.13 -9.95
C SER A 165 0.50 2.74 -8.54
N LEU A 166 0.50 1.44 -8.24
CA LEU A 166 0.15 0.88 -6.93
C LEU A 166 1.28 -0.02 -6.42
N LYS A 167 1.77 0.24 -5.21
CA LYS A 167 2.72 -0.63 -4.49
C LYS A 167 2.13 -1.10 -3.17
N ILE A 168 2.13 -2.42 -2.95
CA ILE A 168 1.76 -3.07 -1.69
C ILE A 168 3.01 -3.74 -1.14
N ALA A 169 3.55 -3.21 -0.05
CA ALA A 169 4.80 -3.62 0.59
C ALA A 169 4.71 -3.52 2.12
N SER A 170 3.53 -3.80 2.67
CA SER A 170 3.25 -3.81 4.10
C SER A 170 2.70 -5.16 4.48
N LYS A 171 3.20 -5.73 5.59
CA LYS A 171 2.64 -6.97 6.16
C LYS A 171 1.42 -6.73 7.07
N TYR A 172 1.07 -5.47 7.30
CA TYR A 172 0.00 -5.06 8.21
C TYR A 172 -1.25 -4.59 7.48
N ILE A 173 -1.33 -4.76 6.16
CA ILE A 173 -2.56 -4.52 5.42
C ILE A 173 -3.26 -5.84 5.17
N ASP A 174 -4.58 -5.85 5.28
CA ASP A 174 -5.39 -7.00 4.84
C ASP A 174 -6.15 -6.67 3.57
N LEU A 175 -5.87 -7.41 2.49
CA LEU A 175 -6.56 -7.20 1.22
C LEU A 175 -7.92 -7.91 1.26
N THR A 176 -8.81 -7.37 2.07
CA THR A 176 -10.20 -7.83 2.15
C THR A 176 -10.97 -7.50 0.86
N THR A 177 -12.10 -8.18 0.63
CA THR A 177 -13.00 -7.89 -0.50
C THR A 177 -13.41 -6.40 -0.56
N GLU A 178 -13.63 -5.77 0.59
CA GLU A 178 -13.97 -4.34 0.69
C GLU A 178 -12.82 -3.46 0.19
N LEU A 179 -11.58 -3.82 0.51
CA LEU A 179 -10.41 -3.08 0.07
C LEU A 179 -10.16 -3.26 -1.44
N PHE A 180 -10.37 -4.46 -1.95
CA PHE A 180 -10.31 -4.72 -3.40
C PHE A 180 -11.35 -3.94 -4.19
N ALA A 181 -12.55 -3.73 -3.62
CA ALA A 181 -13.57 -2.91 -4.26
C ALA A 181 -13.09 -1.47 -4.53
N LEU A 182 -12.14 -0.94 -3.74
CA LEU A 182 -11.51 0.37 -4.00
C LEU A 182 -10.66 0.37 -5.27
N PHE A 183 -10.13 -0.79 -5.66
CA PHE A 183 -9.25 -0.95 -6.82
C PHE A 183 -10.00 -1.33 -8.10
N LYS A 184 -11.27 -1.74 -7.98
CA LYS A 184 -12.11 -2.20 -9.11
C LYS A 184 -12.08 -1.25 -10.31
N ASP A 185 -12.25 0.04 -10.05
CA ASP A 185 -12.44 1.06 -11.10
C ASP A 185 -11.15 1.79 -11.50
N LEU A 186 -9.98 1.26 -11.13
CA LEU A 186 -8.67 1.84 -11.48
C LEU A 186 -8.27 1.54 -12.93
N THR A 187 -9.08 2.01 -13.86
CA THR A 187 -8.92 1.78 -15.31
C THR A 187 -7.65 2.38 -15.91
N LYS A 188 -7.01 3.31 -15.20
CA LYS A 188 -5.76 3.99 -15.62
C LYS A 188 -4.50 3.38 -15.00
N LEU A 189 -4.66 2.35 -14.16
CA LEU A 189 -3.54 1.72 -13.46
C LEU A 189 -2.62 1.04 -14.49
N ASP A 190 -1.39 1.54 -14.58
CA ASP A 190 -0.35 1.09 -15.51
C ASP A 190 0.71 0.21 -14.86
N LYS A 191 0.91 0.30 -13.54
CA LYS A 191 1.94 -0.43 -12.81
C LYS A 191 1.43 -0.95 -11.47
N ILE A 192 1.72 -2.22 -11.17
CA ILE A 192 1.47 -2.84 -9.87
C ILE A 192 2.78 -3.42 -9.33
N ALA A 193 3.02 -3.25 -8.04
CA ALA A 193 4.10 -3.90 -7.32
C ALA A 193 3.60 -4.56 -6.03
N ILE A 194 3.95 -5.83 -5.80
CA ILE A 194 3.68 -6.56 -4.56
C ILE A 194 5.00 -7.05 -3.97
N TRP A 195 5.26 -6.71 -2.70
CA TRP A 195 6.55 -6.89 -2.06
C TRP A 195 6.42 -7.59 -0.72
N LYS A 196 7.32 -8.55 -0.44
CA LYS A 196 7.58 -9.12 0.90
C LYS A 196 6.36 -9.69 1.64
N SER A 197 5.33 -10.13 0.93
CA SER A 197 4.18 -10.79 1.55
C SER A 197 3.53 -11.73 0.56
N TYR A 198 3.64 -13.03 0.84
CA TYR A 198 2.97 -14.05 0.06
C TYR A 198 1.47 -14.06 0.33
N ASP A 199 1.04 -13.89 1.58
CA ASP A 199 -0.38 -13.73 1.94
C ASP A 199 -1.08 -12.66 1.09
N ARG A 200 -0.47 -11.49 0.93
CA ARG A 200 -1.04 -10.42 0.11
C ARG A 200 -1.06 -10.73 -1.37
N LEU A 201 -0.03 -11.43 -1.87
CA LEU A 201 -0.05 -11.93 -3.24
C LEU A 201 -1.21 -12.91 -3.44
N SER A 202 -1.37 -13.87 -2.51
CA SER A 202 -2.43 -14.88 -2.56
C SER A 202 -3.81 -14.24 -2.58
N GLU A 203 -4.11 -13.35 -1.63
CA GLU A 203 -5.39 -12.61 -1.58
C GLU A 203 -5.67 -11.79 -2.84
N PHE A 204 -4.61 -11.16 -3.39
CA PHE A 204 -4.68 -10.41 -4.64
C PHE A 204 -5.05 -11.30 -5.83
N LEU A 205 -4.41 -12.46 -5.94
CA LEU A 205 -4.67 -13.41 -7.03
C LEU A 205 -6.03 -14.10 -6.89
N GLU A 206 -6.45 -14.45 -5.67
CA GLU A 206 -7.76 -15.03 -5.42
C GLU A 206 -8.88 -14.09 -5.86
N THR A 207 -8.76 -12.80 -5.54
CA THR A 207 -9.76 -11.81 -5.91
C THR A 207 -9.80 -11.55 -7.41
N LEU A 208 -8.65 -11.60 -8.10
CA LEU A 208 -8.61 -11.55 -9.57
C LEU A 208 -9.25 -12.78 -10.23
N ARG A 209 -9.19 -13.94 -9.59
CA ARG A 209 -9.78 -15.19 -10.09
C ARG A 209 -11.30 -15.22 -9.94
N MET A 210 -11.86 -14.52 -8.95
CA MET A 210 -13.31 -14.47 -8.75
C MET A 210 -13.97 -13.84 -9.98
N LYS A 211 -14.75 -14.62 -10.74
CA LYS A 211 -15.59 -14.15 -11.87
C LYS A 211 -16.82 -13.36 -11.38
N GLU A 212 -16.63 -12.53 -10.37
CA GLU A 212 -17.66 -11.64 -9.87
C GLU A 212 -17.63 -10.32 -10.67
N GLU A 213 -18.77 -9.64 -10.74
CA GLU A 213 -18.89 -8.30 -11.34
C GLU A 213 -17.93 -7.28 -10.68
N HIS A 214 -17.28 -7.64 -9.57
CA HIS A 214 -16.47 -6.78 -8.72
C HIS A 214 -14.96 -6.98 -8.85
N ALA A 215 -14.48 -7.96 -9.63
CA ALA A 215 -13.04 -8.15 -9.81
C ALA A 215 -12.42 -6.98 -10.59
N PRO A 216 -11.28 -6.42 -10.15
CA PRO A 216 -10.59 -5.38 -10.89
C PRO A 216 -10.02 -5.93 -12.21
N SER A 217 -10.30 -5.25 -13.33
CA SER A 217 -9.87 -5.70 -14.66
C SER A 217 -8.55 -5.09 -15.12
N PHE A 218 -8.10 -3.99 -14.50
CA PHE A 218 -6.88 -3.23 -14.81
C PHE A 218 -6.51 -3.21 -16.32
N PRO A 219 -7.37 -2.67 -17.19
CA PRO A 219 -7.21 -2.77 -18.65
C PRO A 219 -6.01 -1.98 -19.20
N ALA A 220 -5.43 -1.07 -18.41
CA ALA A 220 -4.26 -0.28 -18.79
C ALA A 220 -2.94 -0.84 -18.23
N LEU A 221 -2.97 -1.99 -17.55
CA LEU A 221 -1.82 -2.55 -16.84
C LEU A 221 -0.69 -2.90 -17.83
N ARG A 222 0.50 -2.35 -17.58
CA ARG A 222 1.70 -2.53 -18.42
C ARG A 222 2.87 -3.17 -17.70
N SER A 223 2.93 -3.08 -16.37
CA SER A 223 4.06 -3.57 -15.59
C SER A 223 3.58 -4.21 -14.30
N ILE A 224 4.09 -5.41 -14.03
CA ILE A 224 3.86 -6.15 -12.80
C ILE A 224 5.23 -6.47 -12.19
N ASN A 225 5.45 -6.02 -10.97
CA ASN A 225 6.70 -6.20 -10.24
C ASN A 225 6.47 -6.95 -8.93
N MET A 226 7.21 -8.03 -8.73
CA MET A 226 7.19 -8.83 -7.51
C MET A 226 8.58 -8.78 -6.87
N HIS A 227 8.63 -8.60 -5.56
CA HIS A 227 9.92 -8.43 -4.87
C HIS A 227 9.94 -9.07 -3.48
N GLY A 228 10.94 -9.88 -3.18
CA GLY A 228 11.13 -10.39 -1.82
C GLY A 228 10.03 -11.35 -1.34
N ILE A 229 9.31 -12.01 -2.25
CA ILE A 229 8.18 -12.90 -1.91
C ILE A 229 8.71 -14.32 -1.69
N ASP A 230 8.36 -14.90 -0.56
CA ASP A 230 8.61 -16.31 -0.26
C ASP A 230 7.42 -17.16 -0.73
N PHE A 231 7.59 -17.96 -1.78
CA PHE A 231 6.52 -18.80 -2.34
C PHE A 231 6.21 -20.05 -1.50
N ASP A 232 6.93 -20.28 -0.41
CA ASP A 232 6.65 -21.32 0.59
C ASP A 232 6.81 -20.74 2.01
N GLU A 233 6.19 -19.58 2.26
CA GLU A 233 6.26 -18.86 3.56
C GLU A 233 5.85 -19.76 4.74
N ASP A 234 4.85 -20.64 4.54
CA ASP A 234 4.38 -21.61 5.54
C ASP A 234 5.21 -22.91 5.61
N ARG A 235 6.24 -23.07 4.76
CA ARG A 235 7.13 -24.24 4.67
C ARG A 235 6.38 -25.56 4.54
N THR A 236 5.36 -25.54 3.70
CA THR A 236 4.53 -26.71 3.41
C THR A 236 5.08 -27.55 2.28
N GLY A 237 6.13 -27.07 1.59
CA GLY A 237 6.74 -27.74 0.45
C GLY A 237 5.89 -27.68 -0.83
N ASP A 238 4.88 -26.81 -0.88
CA ASP A 238 3.91 -26.72 -1.99
C ASP A 238 3.91 -25.34 -2.66
N SER A 239 5.06 -24.89 -3.14
CA SER A 239 5.16 -23.65 -3.93
C SER A 239 4.37 -23.71 -5.26
N ILE A 240 3.95 -24.90 -5.70
CA ILE A 240 3.05 -25.07 -6.86
C ILE A 240 1.68 -24.43 -6.59
N THR A 241 1.15 -24.54 -5.36
CA THR A 241 -0.12 -23.89 -4.98
C THR A 241 -0.06 -22.36 -5.09
N ALA A 242 1.12 -21.77 -4.93
CA ALA A 242 1.36 -20.34 -5.05
C ALA A 242 1.49 -19.87 -6.51
N VAL A 243 2.15 -20.66 -7.35
CA VAL A 243 2.48 -20.30 -8.74
C VAL A 243 1.29 -20.46 -9.69
N LEU A 244 0.46 -21.50 -9.50
CA LEU A 244 -0.68 -21.75 -10.38
C LEU A 244 -1.71 -20.60 -10.43
N PRO A 245 -2.14 -20.00 -9.31
CA PRO A 245 -3.02 -18.83 -9.34
C PRO A 245 -2.41 -17.65 -10.09
N LEU A 246 -1.10 -17.42 -9.94
CA LEU A 246 -0.38 -16.36 -10.66
C LEU A 246 -0.37 -16.62 -12.16
N TYR A 247 -0.06 -17.85 -12.57
CA TYR A 247 -0.13 -18.28 -13.97
C TYR A 247 -1.51 -17.98 -14.58
N PHE A 248 -2.58 -18.41 -13.92
CA PHE A 248 -3.93 -18.20 -14.43
C PHE A 248 -4.33 -16.72 -14.48
N ALA A 249 -3.92 -15.92 -13.50
CA ALA A 249 -4.17 -14.48 -13.49
C ALA A 249 -3.46 -13.78 -14.65
N LEU A 250 -2.18 -14.08 -14.88
CA LEU A 250 -1.40 -13.52 -15.99
C LEU A 250 -2.01 -13.91 -17.33
N LYS A 251 -2.30 -15.21 -17.53
CA LYS A 251 -2.88 -15.72 -18.76
C LYS A 251 -4.26 -15.13 -19.05
N SER A 252 -5.13 -15.08 -18.04
CA SER A 252 -6.47 -14.50 -18.20
C SER A 252 -6.43 -13.01 -18.49
N HIS A 253 -5.48 -12.27 -17.90
CA HIS A 253 -5.28 -10.86 -18.18
C HIS A 253 -4.78 -10.67 -19.61
N GLU A 254 -3.77 -11.43 -20.03
CA GLU A 254 -3.21 -11.36 -21.38
C GLU A 254 -4.24 -11.70 -22.48
N GLU A 255 -5.10 -12.69 -22.25
CA GLU A 255 -6.20 -13.06 -23.17
C GLU A 255 -7.26 -11.95 -23.28
N SER A 256 -7.50 -11.20 -22.20
CA SER A 256 -8.55 -10.17 -22.13
C SER A 256 -8.03 -8.78 -22.53
N HIS A 257 -6.79 -8.48 -22.16
CA HIS A 257 -6.14 -7.17 -22.22
C HIS A 257 -4.62 -7.36 -22.45
N PRO A 258 -4.16 -7.60 -23.68
CA PRO A 258 -2.74 -7.83 -24.00
C PRO A 258 -1.95 -6.52 -23.96
N THR A 259 -1.84 -5.91 -22.78
CA THR A 259 -1.21 -4.61 -22.56
C THR A 259 0.05 -4.69 -21.71
N ILE A 260 0.32 -5.85 -21.10
CA ILE A 260 1.51 -6.08 -20.30
C ILE A 260 2.74 -5.93 -21.20
N LYS A 261 3.73 -5.18 -20.72
CA LYS A 261 5.00 -4.95 -21.40
C LYS A 261 6.19 -5.42 -20.57
N GLN A 262 6.04 -5.47 -19.25
CA GLN A 262 7.09 -5.85 -18.34
C GLN A 262 6.55 -6.72 -17.19
N PHE A 263 7.23 -7.83 -16.94
CA PHE A 263 7.02 -8.69 -15.78
C PHE A 263 8.36 -8.93 -15.08
N LYS A 264 8.47 -8.50 -13.82
CA LYS A 264 9.73 -8.55 -13.07
C LYS A 264 9.53 -9.26 -11.73
N MET A 265 10.29 -10.32 -11.49
CA MET A 265 10.42 -10.97 -10.19
C MET A 265 11.85 -10.74 -9.67
N THR A 266 11.96 -10.26 -8.43
CA THR A 266 13.27 -10.02 -7.81
C THR A 266 13.30 -10.53 -6.37
N GLN A 267 14.40 -11.14 -5.94
CA GLN A 267 14.57 -11.61 -4.56
C GLN A 267 13.42 -12.51 -4.08
N CYS A 268 12.74 -13.20 -5.00
CA CYS A 268 11.67 -14.13 -4.64
C CYS A 268 12.30 -15.50 -4.40
N THR A 269 11.88 -16.17 -3.33
CA THR A 269 12.48 -17.42 -2.83
C THR A 269 11.48 -18.57 -2.87
N ASN A 270 11.94 -19.80 -2.65
CA ASN A 270 11.13 -21.04 -2.78
C ASN A 270 10.41 -21.15 -4.14
N PHE A 271 11.04 -20.64 -5.20
CA PHE A 271 10.51 -20.56 -6.56
C PHE A 271 11.54 -21.14 -7.55
N LEU A 272 11.14 -22.13 -8.34
CA LEU A 272 12.02 -22.94 -9.21
C LEU A 272 12.03 -22.45 -10.66
N GLU A 273 13.02 -22.87 -11.44
CA GLU A 273 13.14 -22.56 -12.87
C GLU A 273 11.89 -23.01 -13.67
N ASP A 274 11.40 -24.22 -13.44
CA ASP A 274 10.16 -24.73 -14.08
C ASP A 274 8.94 -23.83 -13.80
N HIS A 275 8.88 -23.21 -12.62
CA HIS A 275 7.81 -22.25 -12.29
C HIS A 275 7.97 -20.96 -13.09
N TRP A 276 9.20 -20.47 -13.24
CA TRP A 276 9.50 -19.30 -14.06
C TRP A 276 9.12 -19.52 -15.53
N GLU A 277 9.48 -20.68 -16.09
CA GLU A 277 9.14 -21.05 -17.46
C GLU A 277 7.61 -21.06 -17.66
N ALA A 278 6.88 -21.67 -16.74
CA ALA A 278 5.41 -21.67 -16.78
C ALA A 278 4.82 -20.25 -16.76
N LEU A 279 5.33 -19.35 -15.91
CA LEU A 279 4.88 -17.95 -15.90
C LEU A 279 5.24 -17.21 -17.21
N CYS A 280 6.39 -17.54 -17.81
CA CYS A 280 6.78 -16.97 -19.10
C CYS A 280 5.82 -17.38 -20.23
N GLU A 281 5.35 -18.64 -20.22
CA GLU A 281 4.37 -19.15 -21.19
C GLU A 281 2.98 -18.51 -21.04
N ALA A 282 2.65 -17.98 -19.86
CA ALA A 282 1.39 -17.27 -19.63
C ALA A 282 1.34 -15.88 -20.31
N LEU A 283 2.48 -15.36 -20.76
CA LEU A 283 2.64 -14.00 -21.29
C LEU A 283 3.16 -14.04 -22.73
N SER A 284 2.81 -13.03 -23.53
CA SER A 284 3.32 -12.90 -24.90
C SER A 284 4.87 -12.81 -24.96
N GLU A 285 5.46 -13.31 -26.05
CA GLU A 285 6.92 -13.27 -26.27
C GLU A 285 7.49 -11.83 -26.23
N GLU A 286 6.69 -10.84 -26.64
CA GLU A 286 7.06 -9.42 -26.67
C GLU A 286 7.21 -8.78 -25.27
N VAL A 287 6.69 -9.43 -24.22
CA VAL A 287 6.82 -8.95 -22.84
C VAL A 287 8.26 -9.08 -22.37
N GLU A 288 8.81 -7.99 -21.84
CA GLU A 288 10.10 -7.98 -21.15
C GLU A 288 9.96 -8.73 -19.81
N LYS A 289 10.65 -9.85 -19.68
CA LYS A 289 10.58 -10.74 -18.50
C LYS A 289 11.92 -10.73 -17.79
N TYR A 290 11.91 -10.63 -16.47
CA TYR A 290 13.13 -10.67 -15.66
C TYR A 290 12.90 -11.41 -14.36
N TRP A 291 13.82 -12.33 -14.05
CA TRP A 291 13.94 -13.05 -12.79
C TRP A 291 15.41 -13.04 -12.39
N ASP A 292 15.72 -12.66 -11.15
CA ASP A 292 17.09 -12.55 -10.64
C ASP A 292 17.60 -13.81 -9.94
N GLU A 293 16.84 -14.91 -10.02
CA GLU A 293 17.13 -16.22 -9.44
C GLU A 293 17.71 -16.14 -8.02
N VAL A 294 16.83 -16.23 -7.02
CA VAL A 294 17.25 -16.26 -5.62
C VAL A 294 16.74 -17.54 -4.99
N GLU A 295 17.66 -18.40 -4.59
CA GLU A 295 17.35 -19.58 -3.79
C GLU A 295 17.04 -19.14 -2.33
N ASP A 296 15.93 -19.60 -1.77
CA ASP A 296 15.92 -19.95 -0.34
C ASP A 296 15.15 -21.27 -0.22
N ILE A 297 15.79 -22.25 0.40
CA ILE A 297 15.39 -23.65 0.58
C ILE A 297 15.76 -23.96 2.04
N VAL A 298 14.78 -24.27 2.90
CA VAL A 298 15.07 -24.78 4.25
C VAL A 298 14.64 -26.24 4.36
N GLU A 299 15.59 -27.13 4.08
CA GLU A 299 15.56 -28.57 4.39
C GLU A 299 15.80 -28.83 5.89
N PRO A 300 15.39 -30.02 6.41
CA PRO A 300 14.63 -30.20 7.64
C PRO A 300 15.39 -29.86 8.93
N SER A 301 14.66 -29.43 9.97
CA SER A 301 15.19 -29.53 11.32
C SER A 301 15.35 -31.02 11.65
N ASP A 302 16.61 -31.46 11.74
CA ASP A 302 17.06 -32.71 12.35
C ASP A 302 16.68 -32.72 13.85
N GLU A 303 15.39 -32.74 14.19
CA GLU A 303 14.92 -32.98 15.55
C GLU A 303 14.10 -34.27 15.58
N ASP A 304 14.88 -35.31 15.92
CA ASP A 304 14.54 -36.51 16.66
C ASP A 304 13.96 -37.69 15.85
N GLU A 305 14.87 -38.39 15.16
CA GLU A 305 14.77 -39.85 15.04
C GLU A 305 14.66 -40.43 16.46
N GLU A 306 13.44 -40.83 16.84
CA GLU A 306 13.22 -41.80 17.91
C GLU A 306 13.91 -43.12 17.53
N ASP A 307 15.06 -43.41 18.14
CA ASP A 307 15.52 -44.78 18.31
C ASP A 307 15.10 -45.28 19.71
N ASP A 308 13.92 -45.89 19.72
CA ASP A 308 13.54 -46.95 20.65
C ASP A 308 14.34 -48.23 20.32
N ASP A 309 15.04 -48.82 21.31
CA ASP A 309 14.93 -50.24 21.68
C ASP A 309 16.11 -50.68 22.58
N GLY A 310 15.79 -51.23 23.75
CA GLY A 310 16.78 -51.64 24.75
C GLY A 310 16.27 -52.30 26.03
N SER A 311 15.16 -53.04 25.96
CA SER A 311 14.72 -54.12 26.87
C SER A 311 14.09 -53.81 28.25
N GLU A 312 12.79 -54.11 28.29
CA GLU A 312 12.00 -54.75 29.36
C GLU A 312 12.78 -55.52 30.44
N LEU A 313 12.43 -55.32 31.71
CA LEU A 313 11.68 -56.32 32.51
C LEU A 313 11.44 -55.81 33.94
N GLY A 314 10.16 -55.59 34.26
CA GLY A 314 9.74 -55.34 35.62
C GLY A 314 9.93 -56.56 36.52
N HIS A 315 10.23 -56.33 37.79
CA HIS A 315 9.77 -57.25 38.81
C HIS A 315 9.45 -56.54 40.12
N TRP A 316 8.28 -56.92 40.62
CA TRP A 316 7.66 -56.51 41.86
C TRP A 316 8.57 -56.84 43.05
N GLY A 317 8.46 -56.02 44.10
CA GLY A 317 9.25 -56.17 45.32
C GLY A 317 8.97 -57.47 46.09
N VAL A 318 9.66 -57.61 47.23
CA VAL A 318 9.17 -58.18 48.50
C VAL A 318 10.35 -58.31 49.50
N TYR A 319 10.08 -57.87 50.73
CA TYR A 319 10.85 -57.85 52.00
C TYR A 319 11.99 -56.84 52.17
#